data_AF-A0A969K082-F1
#
_entry.id   AF-A0A969K082-F1
#
_cell.length_a   1.000
_cell.length_b   1.000
_cell.length_c   1.000
_cell.angle_alpha   90.00
_cell.angle_beta   90.00
_cell.angle_gamma   90.00
#
_symmetry.space_group_name_H-M   'P 1'
#
loop_
_entity.id
_entity.type
_entity.pdbx_description
1 polymer ?
#
loop_
_entity_poly.entity_id
_entity_poly.type
_entity_poly.pdbx_seq_one_letter_code
_entity_poly.pdbx_strand_id
1 'polypeptide(L)'
;MSFFGATDQFEVTIDELLDAFDFSGDCTHNERTEYDDGAYSGKYDVWLNCGGTETLLVVLGATPADGSYHTLVMVQVVSDADLAALDQILATFIVNQ
;
A
#
# COMPACT_ATOMS: atom_id res chain seq x y z
N MET A 1 -12.66 2.12 1.83
CA MET A 1 -12.04 3.47 1.89
C MET A 1 -10.65 3.36 1.28
N SER A 2 -10.23 4.31 0.45
CA SER A 2 -8.91 4.29 -0.20
C SER A 2 -8.19 5.63 0.03
N PHE A 3 -6.91 5.56 0.36
CA PHE A 3 -6.02 6.71 0.55
C PHE A 3 -4.80 6.58 -0.37
N PHE A 4 -4.39 7.71 -0.94
CA PHE A 4 -3.21 7.82 -1.80
C PHE A 4 -2.37 9.00 -1.35
N GLY A 5 -1.06 8.80 -1.20
CA GLY A 5 -0.10 9.84 -0.90
C GLY A 5 1.21 9.62 -1.66
N ALA A 6 1.93 10.71 -1.93
CA ALA A 6 3.28 10.68 -2.48
C ALA A 6 4.14 11.76 -1.83
N THR A 7 5.44 11.49 -1.68
CA THR A 7 6.38 12.39 -1.00
C THR A 7 7.81 12.16 -1.45
N ASP A 8 8.55 13.24 -1.70
CA ASP A 8 9.99 13.29 -1.94
C ASP A 8 10.77 13.80 -0.72
N GLN A 9 10.06 14.07 0.39
CA GLN A 9 10.62 14.76 1.56
C GLN A 9 11.21 13.80 2.61
N PHE A 10 11.04 12.49 2.44
CA PHE A 10 11.50 11.49 3.40
C PHE A 10 12.53 10.57 2.76
N GLU A 11 13.74 10.55 3.31
CA GLU A 11 14.77 9.56 2.98
C GLU A 11 14.61 8.34 3.88
N VAL A 12 13.64 7.47 3.54
CA VAL A 12 13.38 6.21 4.24
C VAL A 12 13.36 5.06 3.23
N THR A 13 13.71 3.86 3.68
CA THR A 13 13.51 2.65 2.88
C THR A 13 12.02 2.30 2.79
N ILE A 14 11.62 1.50 1.79
CA ILE A 14 10.24 1.01 1.70
C ILE A 14 9.85 0.17 2.93
N ASP A 15 10.79 -0.59 3.50
CA ASP A 15 10.54 -1.34 4.73
C ASP A 15 10.27 -0.40 5.91
N GLU A 16 11.09 0.63 6.10
CA GLU A 16 10.86 1.64 7.16
C GLU A 16 9.56 2.43 6.94
N LEU A 17 9.21 2.73 5.70
CA LEU A 17 7.95 3.37 5.35
C LEU A 17 6.78 2.49 5.78
N LEU A 18 6.77 1.21 5.41
CA LEU A 18 5.69 0.29 5.76
C LEU A 18 5.63 -0.01 7.26
N ASP A 19 6.78 -0.11 7.93
CA ASP A 19 6.85 -0.28 9.39
C ASP A 19 6.24 0.90 10.15
N ALA A 20 6.23 2.11 9.57
CA ALA A 20 5.55 3.27 10.14
C ALA A 20 4.01 3.19 10.04
N PHE A 21 3.48 2.33 9.16
CA PHE A 21 2.06 2.05 8.99
C PHE A 21 1.66 0.73 9.65
N ASP A 22 1.95 0.62 10.96
CA ASP A 22 1.54 -0.52 11.78
C ASP A 22 0.06 -0.43 12.18
N PHE A 23 -0.71 -1.46 11.82
CA PHE A 23 -2.13 -1.60 12.16
C PHE A 23 -2.40 -2.74 13.15
N SER A 24 -1.37 -3.27 13.82
CA SER A 24 -1.48 -4.39 14.76
C SER A 24 -2.45 -4.18 15.92
N GLY A 25 -2.78 -2.92 16.24
CA GLY A 25 -3.77 -2.58 17.26
C GLY A 25 -5.21 -2.97 16.89
N ASP A 26 -5.55 -2.94 15.59
CA ASP A 26 -6.91 -3.17 15.09
C ASP A 26 -7.00 -4.31 14.06
N CYS A 27 -5.86 -4.77 13.52
CA CYS A 27 -5.75 -5.77 12.46
C CYS A 27 -4.70 -6.84 12.82
N THR A 28 -4.72 -7.96 12.09
CA THR A 28 -3.69 -9.00 12.13
C THR A 28 -2.78 -8.88 10.91
N HIS A 29 -1.48 -8.66 11.10
CA HIS A 29 -0.51 -8.71 10.00
C HIS A 29 -0.46 -10.12 9.40
N ASN A 30 -0.63 -10.24 8.08
CA ASN A 30 -0.51 -11.52 7.38
C ASN A 30 0.90 -11.67 6.79
N GLU A 31 1.23 -10.83 5.81
CA GLU A 31 2.48 -10.92 5.09
C GLU A 31 2.86 -9.57 4.45
N ARG A 32 4.16 -9.43 4.21
CA ARG A 32 4.76 -8.41 3.35
C ARG A 32 5.20 -9.07 2.05
N THR A 33 4.80 -8.53 0.91
CA THR A 33 5.11 -9.08 -0.41
C THR A 33 5.77 -8.04 -1.31
N GLU A 34 6.71 -8.48 -2.14
CA GLU A 34 7.36 -7.62 -3.15
C GLU A 34 6.35 -7.15 -4.22
N TYR A 35 6.55 -5.93 -4.71
CA TYR A 35 5.74 -5.28 -5.73
C TYR A 35 6.62 -4.75 -6.86
N ASP A 36 6.21 -5.01 -8.10
CA ASP A 36 6.80 -4.45 -9.31
C ASP A 36 5.74 -4.44 -10.42
N ASP A 37 5.42 -3.26 -10.94
CA ASP A 37 4.52 -3.08 -12.08
C ASP A 37 5.24 -2.58 -13.36
N GLY A 38 6.57 -2.52 -13.32
CA GLY A 38 7.45 -1.99 -14.37
C GLY A 38 7.65 -0.48 -14.33
N ALA A 39 6.78 0.29 -13.66
CA ALA A 39 6.94 1.72 -13.43
C ALA A 39 7.46 2.00 -12.02
N TYR A 40 6.94 1.28 -11.04
CA TYR A 40 7.24 1.37 -9.62
C TYR A 40 7.67 0.00 -9.08
N SER A 41 8.64 0.04 -8.16
CA SER A 41 9.06 -1.13 -7.38
C SER A 41 8.92 -0.83 -5.89
N GLY A 42 8.53 -1.83 -5.10
CA GLY A 42 8.23 -1.64 -3.70
C GLY A 42 7.74 -2.90 -3.02
N LYS A 43 6.93 -2.74 -1.99
CA LYS A 43 6.33 -3.83 -1.22
C LYS A 43 4.95 -3.44 -0.71
N TYR A 44 4.11 -4.43 -0.44
CA TYR A 44 2.85 -4.19 0.25
C TYR A 44 2.66 -5.14 1.44
N ASP A 45 2.01 -4.62 2.48
CA ASP A 45 1.53 -5.39 3.62
C ASP A 45 0.05 -5.70 3.47
N VAL A 46 -0.31 -6.93 3.82
CA VAL A 46 -1.70 -7.37 3.94
C VAL A 46 -2.06 -7.50 5.41
N TRP A 47 -3.07 -6.74 5.82
CA TRP A 47 -3.64 -6.76 7.16
C TRP A 47 -5.03 -7.38 7.11
N LEU A 48 -5.28 -8.37 7.96
CA LEU A 48 -6.54 -9.12 8.02
C LEU A 48 -7.35 -8.74 9.26
N ASN A 49 -8.61 -9.14 9.26
CA ASN A 49 -9.49 -9.11 10.41
C ASN A 49 -9.63 -7.72 11.07
N CYS A 50 -9.54 -6.66 10.26
CA CYS A 50 -9.50 -5.29 10.76
C CYS A 50 -10.80 -4.89 11.46
N GLY A 51 -10.68 -4.33 12.66
CA GLY A 51 -11.81 -3.91 13.48
C GLY A 51 -12.71 -5.07 13.95
N GLY A 52 -12.17 -6.29 14.00
CA GLY A 52 -12.93 -7.49 14.42
C GLY A 52 -13.92 -8.01 13.36
N THR A 53 -13.75 -7.61 12.10
CA THR A 53 -14.56 -8.06 10.95
C THR A 53 -13.66 -8.73 9.92
N GLU A 54 -14.19 -9.42 8.91
CA GLU A 54 -13.39 -10.00 7.80
C GLU A 54 -12.80 -8.96 6.83
N THR A 55 -12.75 -7.69 7.24
CA THR A 55 -12.18 -6.59 6.45
C THR A 55 -10.67 -6.74 6.30
N LEU A 56 -10.18 -6.52 5.08
CA LEU A 56 -8.76 -6.49 4.76
C LEU A 56 -8.28 -5.05 4.57
N LEU A 57 -7.01 -4.80 4.84
CA LEU A 57 -6.33 -3.57 4.52
C LEU A 57 -5.02 -3.90 3.80
N VAL A 58 -4.84 -3.33 2.62
CA VAL A 58 -3.60 -3.43 1.84
C VAL A 58 -2.88 -2.09 1.91
N VAL A 59 -1.59 -2.13 2.25
CA VAL A 59 -0.72 -0.95 2.37
C VAL A 59 0.47 -1.15 1.45
N LEU A 60 0.53 -0.43 0.34
CA LEU A 60 1.62 -0.46 -0.63
C LEU A 60 2.53 0.76 -0.42
N GLY A 61 3.83 0.50 -0.28
CA GLY A 61 4.90 1.48 -0.41
C GLY A 61 5.69 1.19 -1.67
N ALA A 62 5.85 2.18 -2.56
CA ALA A 62 6.59 1.99 -3.82
C ALA A 62 7.37 3.23 -4.23
N THR A 63 8.34 3.05 -5.13
CA THR A 63 9.24 4.08 -5.63
C THR A 63 9.43 3.88 -7.15
N PRO A 64 9.46 4.94 -7.97
CA PRO A 64 9.77 4.83 -9.38
C PRO A 64 11.23 4.42 -9.60
N ALA A 65 11.56 3.94 -10.81
CA ALA A 65 12.90 3.46 -11.16
C ALA A 65 14.01 4.52 -10.98
N ASP A 66 13.68 5.82 -11.03
CA ASP A 66 14.63 6.92 -10.83
C ASP A 66 14.83 7.31 -9.36
N GLY A 67 14.08 6.71 -8.42
CA GLY A 67 14.19 6.98 -6.99
C GLY A 67 13.64 8.35 -6.57
N SER A 68 12.87 9.04 -7.43
CA SER A 68 12.55 10.46 -7.23
C SER A 68 11.59 10.76 -6.08
N TYR A 69 10.72 9.81 -5.70
CA TYR A 69 9.75 9.96 -4.60
C TYR A 69 9.25 8.60 -4.10
N HIS A 70 8.64 8.58 -2.91
CA HIS A 70 7.90 7.43 -2.42
C HIS A 70 6.40 7.63 -2.60
N THR A 71 5.68 6.57 -2.95
CA THR A 71 4.22 6.50 -2.98
C THR A 71 3.72 5.59 -1.90
N LEU A 72 2.61 5.99 -1.27
CA LEU A 72 1.86 5.18 -0.34
C LEU A 72 0.42 5.03 -0.84
N VAL A 73 -0.02 3.78 -1.00
CA VAL A 73 -1.40 3.45 -1.34
C VAL A 73 -1.98 2.60 -0.23
N MET A 74 -3.12 3.00 0.32
CA MET A 74 -3.84 2.23 1.31
C MET A 74 -5.25 1.96 0.83
N VAL A 75 -5.66 0.69 0.80
CA VAL A 75 -6.99 0.28 0.36
C VAL A 75 -7.60 -0.67 1.36
N GLN A 76 -8.75 -0.30 1.88
CA GLN A 76 -9.58 -1.18 2.71
C GLN A 76 -10.56 -1.94 1.81
N VAL A 77 -10.49 -3.28 1.87
CA VAL A 77 -11.32 -4.20 1.12
C VAL A 77 -12.34 -4.81 2.08
N VAL A 78 -13.61 -4.51 1.87
CA VAL A 78 -14.74 -4.98 2.72
C VAL A 78 -15.52 -6.09 2.01
N SER A 79 -15.42 -6.17 0.68
CA SER A 79 -16.10 -7.13 -0.18
C SER A 79 -15.28 -7.46 -1.41
N ASP A 80 -15.64 -8.52 -2.14
CA ASP A 80 -15.00 -8.90 -3.41
C ASP A 80 -15.04 -7.78 -4.46
N ALA A 81 -16.05 -6.90 -4.41
CA ALA A 81 -16.13 -5.74 -5.30
C ALA A 81 -14.97 -4.75 -5.06
N ASP A 82 -14.45 -4.69 -3.84
CA ASP A 82 -13.33 -3.83 -3.48
C ASP A 82 -11.99 -4.39 -3.97
N LEU A 83 -11.89 -5.71 -4.25
CA LEU A 83 -10.69 -6.31 -4.87
C LEU A 83 -10.53 -5.81 -6.31
N ALA A 84 -11.61 -5.74 -7.08
CA ALA A 84 -11.57 -5.17 -8.43
C ALA A 84 -11.21 -3.68 -8.41
N ALA A 85 -11.65 -2.96 -7.38
CA ALA A 85 -11.27 -1.56 -7.19
C ALA A 85 -9.79 -1.42 -6.81
N LEU A 86 -9.26 -2.30 -5.96
CA LEU A 86 -7.83 -2.36 -5.64
C LEU A 86 -6.98 -2.59 -6.89
N ASP A 87 -7.32 -3.59 -7.70
CA ASP A 87 -6.62 -3.88 -8.95
C ASP A 87 -6.60 -2.65 -9.88
N GLN A 88 -7.75 -1.97 -10.01
CA GLN A 88 -7.85 -0.76 -10.81
C GLN A 88 -7.00 0.39 -10.26
N ILE A 89 -6.93 0.57 -8.94
CA ILE A 89 -6.11 1.60 -8.29
C ILE A 89 -4.63 1.32 -8.56
N LEU A 90 -4.18 0.09 -8.32
CA LEU A 90 -2.79 -0.32 -8.54
C LEU A 90 -2.39 -0.21 -10.02
N ALA A 91 -3.30 -0.52 -10.94
CA ALA A 91 -3.03 -0.42 -12.38
C ALA A 91 -2.97 1.02 -12.93
N THR A 92 -3.46 2.03 -12.19
CA THR A 92 -3.64 3.39 -12.73
C THR A 92 -3.07 4.51 -11.91
N PHE A 93 -2.50 4.24 -10.73
CA PHE A 93 -1.86 5.31 -9.98
C PHE A 93 -0.62 5.79 -10.73
N ILE A 94 -0.62 7.08 -11.08
CA ILE A 94 0.50 7.75 -11.72
C ILE A 94 0.66 9.09 -11.00
N VAL A 95 1.84 9.33 -10.44
CA VAL A 95 2.20 10.65 -9.89
C VAL A 95 2.92 11.43 -10.98
N ASN A 96 2.24 12.44 -11.53
CA ASN A 96 2.87 13.45 -12.37
C ASN A 96 3.22 14.65 -11.48
N GLN A 97 4.51 14.80 -11.15
CA GLN A 97 5.06 15.99 -10.50
C GLN A 97 5.26 17.11 -11.52
#